data_AF-A0A7W1K9X7-F1
#
_entry.id   AF-A0A7W1K9X7-F1
#
_cell.length_a   1.000
_cell.length_b   1.000
_cell.length_c   1.000
_cell.angle_alpha   90.00
_cell.angle_beta   90.00
_cell.angle_gamma   90.00
#
_symmetry.space_group_name_H-M   'P 1'
#
loop_
_entity.id
_entity.type
_entity.pdbx_description
1 polymer ?
#
loop_
_entity_poly.entity_id
_entity_poly.type
_entity_poly.pdbx_seq_one_letter_code
_entity_poly.pdbx_strand_id
1 'polypeptide(L)'
;MARRVLAADIEGAKRKRVLAVIAAYHDEGLKPSVREIAVRAKLRRGARDVPTLLALLRRLEADGLLRVEWATPPARNRYEVRLP
;
A
#
# COMPACT_ATOMS: atom_id res chain seq x y z
N MET A 1 -24.42 5.67 12.81
CA MET A 1 -23.09 5.80 13.44
C MET A 1 -22.18 4.58 13.16
N ALA A 2 -22.65 3.34 13.32
CA ALA A 2 -21.86 2.11 13.12
C ALA A 2 -21.13 1.94 11.77
N ARG A 3 -21.72 2.40 10.65
CA ARG A 3 -21.14 2.26 9.31
C ARG A 3 -19.82 3.03 9.12
N ARG A 4 -19.62 4.13 9.85
CA ARG A 4 -18.38 4.93 9.80
C ARG A 4 -17.25 4.26 10.58
N VAL A 5 -17.56 3.65 11.72
CA VAL A 5 -16.60 2.89 12.54
C VAL A 5 -16.08 1.69 11.77
N LEU A 6 -16.99 0.89 11.20
CA LEU A 6 -16.64 -0.24 10.33
C LEU A 6 -15.78 0.18 9.13
N ALA A 7 -16.07 1.32 8.51
CA ALA A 7 -15.28 1.82 7.39
C ALA A 7 -13.85 2.22 7.83
N ALA A 8 -13.71 2.87 8.99
CA ALA A 8 -12.41 3.24 9.55
C ALA A 8 -11.58 2.00 9.94
N ASP A 9 -12.20 0.98 10.54
CA ASP A 9 -11.54 -0.29 10.88
C ASP A 9 -11.06 -1.05 9.64
N ILE A 10 -11.90 -1.10 8.60
CA ILE A 10 -11.54 -1.71 7.31
C ILE A 10 -10.39 -0.94 6.67
N GLU A 11 -10.39 0.39 6.75
CA GLU A 11 -9.30 1.22 6.23
C GLU A 11 -8.00 0.99 7.02
N GLY A 12 -8.06 0.98 8.35
CA GLY A 12 -6.92 0.67 9.22
C GLY A 12 -6.32 -0.71 8.96
N ALA A 13 -7.16 -1.74 8.79
CA ALA A 13 -6.71 -3.09 8.45
C ALA A 13 -6.02 -3.15 7.08
N LYS A 14 -6.53 -2.43 6.07
CA LYS A 14 -5.90 -2.34 4.75
C LYS A 14 -4.55 -1.63 4.81
N ARG A 15 -4.45 -0.51 5.55
CA ARG A 15 -3.20 0.23 5.75
C ARG A 15 -2.11 -0.66 6.35
N LYS A 16 -2.40 -1.31 7.48
CA LYS A 16 -1.48 -2.23 8.16
C LYS A 16 -0.98 -3.33 7.22
N ARG A 17 -1.88 -3.91 6.43
CA ARG A 17 -1.52 -4.98 5.49
C ARG A 17 -0.63 -4.50 4.35
N VAL A 18 -0.89 -3.32 3.78
CA VAL A 18 -0.04 -2.75 2.74
C VAL A 18 1.35 -2.44 3.27
N LEU A 19 1.46 -1.82 4.45
CA LEU A 19 2.75 -1.55 5.08
C LEU A 19 3.52 -2.84 5.36
N ALA A 20 2.86 -3.87 5.90
CA ALA A 20 3.49 -5.17 6.17
C ALA A 20 4.00 -5.85 4.89
N VAL A 21 3.25 -5.76 3.78
CA VAL A 21 3.67 -6.31 2.48
C VAL A 21 4.87 -5.56 1.93
N ILE A 22 4.88 -4.23 2.02
CA ILE A 22 6.00 -3.40 1.56
C ILE A 22 7.26 -3.69 2.40
N ALA A 23 7.11 -3.78 3.72
CA ALA A 23 8.21 -4.13 4.62
C ALA A 23 8.79 -5.51 4.29
N ALA A 24 7.93 -6.53 4.06
CA ALA A 24 8.40 -7.85 3.66
C ALA A 24 9.19 -7.83 2.34
N TYR A 25 8.76 -7.05 1.35
CA TYR A 25 9.54 -6.88 0.12
C TYR A 25 10.89 -6.19 0.37
N HIS A 26 10.93 -5.20 1.27
CA HIS A 26 12.17 -4.52 1.65
C HIS A 26 13.14 -5.48 2.36
N ASP A 27 12.66 -6.31 3.28
CA ASP A 27 13.45 -7.33 3.98
C ASP A 27 14.01 -8.38 3.01
N GLU A 28 13.24 -8.71 1.97
CA GLU A 28 13.67 -9.58 0.86
C GLU A 28 14.59 -8.86 -0.14
N GLY A 29 14.86 -7.55 0.01
CA GLY A 29 15.67 -6.75 -0.91
C GLY A 29 15.02 -6.51 -2.29
N LEU A 30 13.71 -6.74 -2.39
CA LEU A 30 12.95 -6.69 -3.64
C LEU A 30 12.27 -5.33 -3.85
N LYS A 31 12.11 -4.95 -5.12
CA LYS A 31 11.38 -3.74 -5.53
C LYS A 31 10.05 -4.15 -6.17
N PRO A 32 8.93 -4.16 -5.42
CA PRO A 32 7.66 -4.62 -5.96
C PRO A 32 6.99 -3.55 -6.81
N SER A 33 6.27 -3.95 -7.85
CA SER A 33 5.33 -3.09 -8.56
C SER A 33 4.06 -2.87 -7.72
N VAL A 34 3.30 -1.81 -8.03
CA VAL A 34 1.99 -1.55 -7.41
C VAL A 34 1.06 -2.75 -7.54
N ARG A 35 1.13 -3.47 -8.68
CA ARG A 35 0.31 -4.67 -8.92
C ARG A 35 0.70 -5.83 -8.00
N GLU A 36 2.00 -6.05 -7.78
CA GLU A 36 2.50 -7.09 -6.86
C GLU A 36 2.07 -6.81 -5.41
N ILE A 37 2.17 -5.54 -4.97
CA ILE A 37 1.67 -5.13 -3.65
C ILE A 37 0.17 -5.40 -3.53
N ALA A 38 -0.64 -5.01 -4.53
CA ALA A 38 -2.09 -5.22 -4.50
C ALA A 38 -2.49 -6.70 -4.38
N VAL A 39 -1.78 -7.58 -5.10
CA VAL A 39 -1.98 -9.03 -5.04
C VAL A 39 -1.62 -9.56 -3.66
N ARG A 40 -0.41 -9.27 -3.16
CA ARG A 40 0.10 -9.82 -1.90
C ARG A 40 -0.65 -9.26 -0.67
N ALA A 41 -1.08 -8.00 -0.74
CA ALA A 41 -1.95 -7.39 0.27
C ALA A 41 -3.40 -7.87 0.20
N LYS A 42 -3.73 -8.82 -0.68
CA LYS A 42 -5.10 -9.36 -0.87
C LYS A 42 -6.13 -8.24 -1.05
N LEU A 43 -5.74 -7.17 -1.73
CA LEU A 43 -6.64 -6.05 -2.07
C LEU A 43 -7.46 -6.34 -3.34
N ARG A 44 -7.18 -7.45 -4.02
CA ARG A 44 -7.86 -7.84 -5.26
C ARG A 44 -9.26 -8.42 -5.01
N ARG A 45 -10.29 -7.69 -5.45
CA ARG A 45 -11.56 -8.19 -6.00
C ARG A 45 -11.77 -7.77 -7.47
N GLY A 46 -10.72 -7.45 -8.23
CA GLY A 46 -10.78 -7.25 -9.69
C GLY A 46 -9.94 -6.08 -10.22
N ALA A 47 -10.36 -5.50 -11.35
CA ALA A 47 -9.65 -4.41 -12.04
C ALA A 47 -9.75 -3.02 -11.37
N ARG A 48 -10.66 -2.84 -10.39
CA ARG A 48 -10.88 -1.56 -9.67
C ARG A 48 -9.91 -1.30 -8.52
N ASP A 49 -8.98 -2.21 -8.25
CA ASP A 49 -8.21 -2.18 -7.02
C ASP A 49 -6.86 -1.46 -7.14
N VAL A 50 -6.36 -1.24 -8.36
CA VAL A 50 -5.14 -0.44 -8.58
C VAL A 50 -5.36 1.03 -8.17
N PRO A 51 -6.44 1.73 -8.58
CA PRO A 51 -6.75 3.06 -8.07
C PRO A 51 -6.93 3.11 -6.55
N THR A 52 -7.54 2.06 -5.98
CA THR A 52 -7.74 1.95 -4.52
C THR A 52 -6.41 1.84 -3.78
N LEU A 53 -5.48 1.02 -4.26
CA LEU A 53 -4.13 0.94 -3.69
C LEU A 53 -3.36 2.24 -3.89
N LEU A 54 -3.43 2.88 -5.06
CA LEU A 54 -2.76 4.16 -5.29
C LEU A 54 -3.26 5.24 -4.32
N ALA A 55 -4.57 5.34 -4.10
CA ALA A 55 -5.14 6.25 -3.11
C ALA A 55 -4.66 5.93 -1.69
N LEU A 56 -4.55 4.64 -1.35
CA LEU A 56 -4.04 4.19 -0.05
C LEU A 56 -2.56 4.54 0.14
N LEU A 57 -1.72 4.33 -0.87
CA LEU A 57 -0.29 4.68 -0.85
C LEU A 57 -0.11 6.19 -0.65
N ARG A 58 -0.83 7.01 -1.41
CA ARG A 58 -0.81 8.48 -1.23
C ARG A 58 -1.23 8.91 0.17
N ARG A 59 -2.22 8.23 0.75
CA ARG A 59 -2.66 8.54 2.11
C ARG A 59 -1.62 8.14 3.15
N LEU A 60 -0.97 6.99 2.98
CA LEU A 60 0.16 6.57 3.82
C LEU A 60 1.36 7.52 3.71
N GLU A 61 1.62 8.07 2.52
CA GLU A 61 2.63 9.12 2.31
C GLU A 61 2.25 10.41 3.03
N ALA A 62 1.01 10.86 2.91
CA ALA A 62 0.52 12.04 3.62
C ALA A 62 0.54 11.87 5.14
N ASP A 63 0.27 10.66 5.64
CA ASP A 63 0.35 10.30 7.05
C ASP A 63 1.81 10.10 7.53
N GLY A 64 2.81 10.22 6.64
CA GLY A 64 4.24 10.09 6.96
C GLY A 64 4.72 8.66 7.23
N LEU A 65 3.87 7.65 7.02
CA LEU A 65 4.16 6.23 7.31
C LEU A 65 4.90 5.51 6.18
N LEU A 66 4.93 6.13 5.00
CA LEU A 66 5.51 5.57 3.79
C LEU A 66 6.11 6.70 2.97
N ARG A 67 7.25 6.47 2.33
CA ARG A 67 7.76 7.30 1.24
C ARG A 67 7.81 6.46 -0.02
N VAL A 68 7.22 6.96 -1.11
CA VAL A 68 7.24 6.29 -2.41
C VAL A 68 7.99 7.14 -3.42
N GLU A 69 9.06 6.59 -3.99
CA GLU A 69 9.72 7.18 -5.16
C GLU A 69 9.10 6.55 -6.40
N TRP A 70 8.21 7.31 -7.03
CA TRP A 70 7.50 6.90 -8.24
C TRP A 70 8.45 6.90 -9.42
N ALA A 71 8.59 5.74 -10.06
CA ALA A 71 9.43 5.56 -11.23
C ALA A 71 8.57 5.35 -12.48
N THR A 72 9.02 5.85 -13.63
CA THR A 72 8.34 5.64 -14.90
C THR A 72 8.68 4.25 -15.45
N PRO A 73 7.71 3.44 -15.93
CA PRO A 73 8.00 2.16 -16.55
C PRO A 73 9.08 2.29 -17.65
N PRO A 74 10.05 1.35 -17.73
CA PRO A 74 10.10 0.06 -17.05
C PRO A 74 10.72 0.09 -15.63
N ALA A 75 11.16 1.25 -15.15
CA ALA A 75 11.73 1.37 -13.81
C ALA A 75 10.67 1.07 -12.73
N ARG A 76 11.11 0.44 -11.64
CA ARG A 76 10.22 0.06 -10.52
C ARG A 76 10.23 1.14 -9.45
N ASN A 77 9.04 1.40 -8.88
CA ASN A 77 8.89 2.29 -7.73
C ASN A 77 9.74 1.80 -6.55
N ARG A 78 10.24 2.75 -5.75
CA ARG A 78 10.88 2.47 -4.47
C ARG A 78 9.92 2.82 -3.34
N TYR A 79 9.93 1.99 -2.30
CA TYR A 79 9.09 2.18 -1.13
C TYR A 79 9.98 2.13 0.10
N GLU A 80 9.82 3.10 0.99
CA GLU A 80 10.51 3.20 2.27
C GLU A 80 9.45 3.33 3.35
N VAL A 81 9.30 2.29 4.18
CA VAL A 81 8.35 2.32 5.30
C VAL A 81 8.97 3.14 6.43
N ARG A 82 8.25 4.14 6.90
CA ARG A 82 8.63 4.99 8.02
C ARG A 82 7.74 4.63 9.18
N LEU A 83 8.15 3.61 9.94
CA LEU A 83 7.48 3.30 11.20
C LEU A 83 7.95 4.35 12.23
N PRO A 84 7.04 4.97 12.99
CA PRO A 84 7.40 5.79 14.14
C PRO A 84 8.04 4.95 15.26
#